data_AF-A0A0U5GN52-F1
#
_entry.id   AF-A0A0U5GN52-F1
#
_cell.length_a   1.000
_cell.length_b   1.000
_cell.length_c   1.000
_cell.angle_alpha   90.00
_cell.angle_beta   90.00
_cell.angle_gamma   90.00
#
_symmetry.space_group_name_H-M   'P 1'
#
loop_
_entity.id
_entity.type
_entity.pdbx_description
1 polymer ?
#
loop_
_entity_poly.entity_id
_entity_poly.type
_entity_poly.pdbx_seq_one_letter_code
_entity_poly.pdbx_strand_id
1 'polypeptide(L)'
;MDHSLSLISAQVQFMEDRLALVHIPLELYPFFLDPILRVLFHEIPPITEAQAESRGCDSPLEATSHLQPAFLNFSITPVECSVMCPRQLADEYFAPLVERFVQVSSSTKTRLSISKDDFIAMQVYGEGLEAGQRVLELTTPLAMAGISIFFISTYFADYIIVPLKSKTQVIEALENRGFKFEISTEAFINNNHHSLSSTFSPGSSLSASALSSPPATPPPSSLNELQKRTFSSLRRNSITPSVDTSLRLVQCAAHHRYSSDDSSISILRDALTTALVVDKPRFLSLTLTAADPAASLLLEHRLLPRFSSNPSSPSGSDEDDSSLLLGSKEDILFPIMLDLRKLPLEATGIVCGVASRLADATHAREDNLSGSTASLLPDDSVSERFNAHAYTSTRPSKPHSHSPGRKSNGSNPPTHRLQPDLDTSFDAVEISFLSTARAGTIIVGEHELDRAMDALDAESHEPEMAIEALEI
;
A
#
# COMPACT_ATOMS: atom_id res chain seq x y z
N MET A 1 -20.84 -27.72 -7.85
CA MET A 1 -21.48 -26.73 -6.97
C MET A 1 -20.74 -25.46 -7.24
N ASP A 2 -21.38 -24.54 -7.94
CA ASP A 2 -20.70 -23.38 -8.51
C ASP A 2 -20.53 -22.36 -7.39
N HIS A 3 -19.28 -21.99 -7.09
CA HIS A 3 -19.03 -20.87 -6.19
C HIS A 3 -19.54 -19.62 -6.87
N SER A 4 -20.57 -19.01 -6.27
CA SER A 4 -21.13 -17.73 -6.68
C SER A 4 -20.02 -16.72 -6.83
N LEU A 5 -19.78 -16.28 -8.07
CA LEU A 5 -18.88 -15.15 -8.34
C LEU A 5 -19.49 -13.91 -7.67
N SER A 6 -18.95 -13.55 -6.49
CA SER A 6 -19.05 -12.19 -6.00
C SER A 6 -18.48 -11.28 -7.08
N LEU A 7 -19.33 -10.45 -7.67
CA LEU A 7 -18.92 -9.50 -8.71
C LEU A 7 -18.05 -8.44 -8.04
N ILE A 8 -16.75 -8.71 -8.00
CA ILE A 8 -15.71 -7.78 -7.53
C ILE A 8 -15.84 -6.50 -8.35
N SER A 9 -16.39 -5.45 -7.74
CA SER A 9 -16.49 -4.12 -8.34
C SER A 9 -15.22 -3.30 -8.07
N ALA A 10 -14.06 -3.96 -8.05
CA ALA A 10 -12.78 -3.28 -7.93
C ALA A 10 -12.45 -2.58 -9.25
N GLN A 11 -12.14 -1.28 -9.16
CA GLN A 11 -11.76 -0.45 -10.29
C GLN A 11 -10.27 -0.17 -10.23
N VAL A 12 -9.61 -0.26 -11.38
CA VAL A 12 -8.17 -0.06 -11.49
C VAL A 12 -7.90 1.15 -12.38
N GLN A 13 -7.13 2.11 -11.86
CA GLN A 13 -6.79 3.34 -12.56
C GLN A 13 -5.28 3.40 -12.79
N PHE A 14 -4.85 3.50 -14.04
CA PHE A 14 -3.43 3.73 -14.35
C PHE A 14 -3.08 5.20 -14.18
N MET A 15 -1.92 5.44 -13.58
CA MET A 15 -1.32 6.76 -13.43
C MET A 15 -0.43 7.04 -14.64
N GLU A 16 -0.39 8.28 -15.13
CA GLU A 16 0.19 8.57 -16.45
C GLU A 16 1.72 8.71 -16.47
N ASP A 17 2.34 8.83 -15.29
CA ASP A 17 3.79 8.99 -15.15
C ASP A 17 4.60 7.75 -15.57
N ARG A 18 5.70 8.00 -16.29
CA ARG A 18 6.79 7.03 -16.47
C ARG A 18 7.71 7.11 -15.27
N LEU A 19 7.65 6.11 -14.40
CA LEU A 19 8.39 6.05 -13.15
C LEU A 19 9.76 5.38 -13.32
N ALA A 20 10.77 5.91 -12.63
CA ALA A 20 12.06 5.29 -12.46
C ALA A 20 12.25 4.89 -10.99
N LEU A 21 12.91 3.76 -10.76
CA LEU A 21 13.24 3.27 -9.42
C LEU A 21 14.73 3.46 -9.15
N VAL A 22 15.03 4.31 -8.17
CA VAL A 22 16.38 4.56 -7.64
C VAL A 22 16.57 3.73 -6.37
N HIS A 23 17.59 2.87 -6.37
CA HIS A 23 18.01 2.08 -5.21
C HIS A 23 19.30 2.67 -4.63
N ILE A 24 19.30 2.99 -3.33
CA ILE A 24 20.40 3.64 -2.63
C ILE A 24 20.78 2.78 -1.40
N PRO A 25 21.98 2.17 -1.38
CA PRO A 25 22.49 1.48 -0.20
C PRO A 25 22.57 2.42 1.01
N LEU A 26 22.27 1.93 2.21
CA LEU A 26 22.22 2.75 3.43
C LEU A 26 23.55 3.45 3.75
N GLU A 27 24.69 2.84 3.41
CA GLU A 27 26.01 3.45 3.53
C GLU A 27 26.23 4.66 2.61
N LEU A 28 25.43 4.79 1.55
CA LEU A 28 25.46 5.92 0.61
C LEU A 28 24.35 6.96 0.85
N TYR A 29 23.29 6.62 1.60
CA TYR A 29 22.16 7.52 1.88
C TYR A 29 22.57 8.97 2.26
N PRO A 30 23.56 9.22 3.13
CA PRO A 30 23.96 10.59 3.49
C PRO A 30 24.43 11.45 2.31
N PHE A 31 24.97 10.86 1.24
CA PHE A 31 25.38 11.59 0.03
C PHE A 31 24.20 11.92 -0.89
N PHE A 32 23.08 11.20 -0.76
CA PHE A 32 21.89 11.35 -1.58
C PHE A 32 20.81 12.23 -0.94
N LEU A 33 21.05 12.77 0.26
CA LEU A 33 20.06 13.58 0.97
C LEU A 33 19.68 14.86 0.21
N ASP A 34 20.62 15.54 -0.48
CA ASP A 34 20.30 16.70 -1.34
C ASP A 34 19.42 16.31 -2.55
N PRO A 35 19.76 15.30 -3.37
CA PRO A 35 18.86 14.74 -4.39
C PRO A 35 17.46 14.34 -3.88
N ILE A 36 17.39 13.67 -2.72
CA ILE A 36 16.12 13.25 -2.10
C ILE A 36 15.27 14.47 -1.74
N LEU A 37 15.84 15.45 -1.02
CA LEU A 37 15.10 16.66 -0.61
C LEU A 37 14.66 17.49 -1.82
N ARG A 38 15.46 17.55 -2.89
CA ARG A 38 15.05 18.22 -4.15
C ARG A 38 13.89 17.53 -4.84
N VAL A 39 13.88 16.20 -4.89
CA VAL A 39 12.76 15.45 -5.48
C VAL A 39 11.50 15.51 -4.62
N LEU A 40 11.63 15.54 -3.29
CA LEU A 40 10.49 15.80 -2.40
C LEU A 40 9.94 17.22 -2.57
N PHE A 41 10.81 18.23 -2.63
CA PHE A 41 10.41 19.65 -2.65
C PHE A 41 10.45 20.28 -4.05
N HIS A 42 10.27 19.50 -5.11
CA HIS A 42 10.43 19.97 -6.50
C HIS A 42 9.36 20.98 -6.94
N GLU A 43 8.26 21.09 -6.19
CA GLU A 43 7.24 22.15 -6.34
C GLU A 43 7.81 23.56 -6.11
N ILE A 44 8.96 23.69 -5.43
CA ILE A 44 9.56 24.97 -5.05
C ILE A 44 10.57 25.41 -6.11
N PRO A 45 10.29 26.45 -6.91
CA PRO A 45 11.21 26.91 -7.94
C PRO A 45 12.47 27.56 -7.31
N PRO A 46 13.65 27.42 -7.95
CA PRO A 46 14.87 28.07 -7.50
C PRO A 46 14.79 29.60 -7.66
N ILE A 47 15.22 30.32 -6.62
CA ILE A 47 15.27 31.79 -6.63
C ILE A 47 16.22 32.24 -7.75
N THR A 48 15.66 32.94 -8.74
CA THR A 48 16.41 33.46 -9.90
C THR A 48 16.34 34.98 -9.91
N GLU A 49 17.49 35.66 -9.99
CA GLU A 49 17.59 37.13 -9.89
C GLU A 49 16.72 37.89 -10.93
N ALA A 50 16.41 37.25 -12.07
CA ALA A 50 15.58 37.81 -13.13
C ALA A 50 14.09 38.04 -12.76
N GLN A 51 13.59 37.45 -11.66
CA GLN A 51 12.19 37.65 -11.23
C GLN A 51 11.94 38.97 -10.47
N ALA A 52 12.99 39.74 -10.16
CA ALA A 52 12.85 40.97 -9.38
C ALA A 52 12.11 42.13 -10.09
N GLU A 53 12.03 42.12 -11.43
CA GLU A 53 11.54 43.28 -12.21
C GLU A 53 10.13 43.12 -12.81
N SER A 54 9.55 41.91 -12.85
CA SER A 54 8.25 41.68 -13.49
C SER A 54 7.04 41.79 -12.54
N ARG A 55 6.87 42.94 -11.88
CA ARG A 55 5.60 43.29 -11.21
C ARG A 55 4.66 44.00 -12.19
N GLY A 56 3.87 43.25 -12.95
CA GLY A 56 2.82 43.82 -13.81
C GLY A 56 1.89 42.80 -14.46
N CYS A 57 0.59 42.89 -14.13
CA CYS A 57 -0.59 42.30 -14.77
C CYS A 57 -0.65 40.78 -15.04
N ASP A 58 -1.61 40.14 -14.37
CA ASP A 58 -2.64 39.29 -14.97
C ASP A 58 -2.22 38.09 -15.83
N SER A 59 -1.76 37.02 -15.15
CA SER A 59 -2.15 35.63 -15.46
C SER A 59 -1.99 34.73 -14.22
N PRO A 60 -2.90 34.79 -13.23
CA PRO A 60 -2.97 33.80 -12.17
C PRO A 60 -3.65 32.51 -12.67
N LEU A 61 -3.13 31.34 -12.23
CA LEU A 61 -3.75 30.00 -12.19
C LEU A 61 -3.31 28.90 -13.19
N GLU A 62 -2.67 29.16 -14.34
CA GLU A 62 -2.32 28.06 -15.29
C GLU A 62 -0.92 27.44 -15.12
N ALA A 63 0.00 28.07 -14.37
CA ALA A 63 1.38 27.59 -14.25
C ALA A 63 1.65 26.62 -13.08
N THR A 64 0.71 26.47 -12.14
CA THR A 64 0.93 25.75 -10.86
C THR A 64 0.31 24.37 -10.80
N SER A 65 -0.64 24.01 -11.67
CA SER A 65 -1.31 22.69 -11.68
C SER A 65 -0.43 21.54 -12.20
N HIS A 66 0.67 21.85 -12.89
CA HIS A 66 1.51 20.86 -13.58
C HIS A 66 2.75 20.40 -12.76
N LEU A 67 2.77 20.64 -11.45
CA LEU A 67 3.96 20.47 -10.60
C LEU A 67 3.84 19.41 -9.49
N GLN A 68 2.72 18.70 -9.34
CA GLN A 68 2.66 17.52 -8.48
C GLN A 68 2.87 16.25 -9.33
N PRO A 69 3.76 15.32 -8.94
CA PRO A 69 3.93 14.08 -9.67
C PRO A 69 2.66 13.25 -9.51
N ALA A 70 2.24 12.53 -10.56
CA ALA A 70 1.12 11.62 -10.45
C ALA A 70 1.42 10.56 -9.38
N PHE A 71 2.65 10.04 -9.34
CA PHE A 71 3.12 9.13 -8.28
C PHE A 71 4.58 9.35 -7.87
N LEU A 72 4.83 9.42 -6.57
CA LEU A 72 6.16 9.41 -5.95
C LEU A 72 6.11 8.61 -4.65
N ASN A 73 6.97 7.61 -4.50
CA ASN A 73 7.26 6.98 -3.21
C ASN A 73 8.74 7.18 -2.82
N PHE A 74 8.97 7.49 -1.56
CA PHE A 74 10.29 7.53 -0.94
C PHE A 74 10.27 6.66 0.33
N SER A 75 11.11 5.63 0.35
CA SER A 75 11.17 4.64 1.44
C SER A 75 12.59 4.42 1.94
N ILE A 76 12.84 4.69 3.21
CA ILE A 76 13.99 4.22 3.98
C ILE A 76 13.54 2.99 4.78
N THR A 77 14.34 1.92 4.73
CA THR A 77 14.12 0.68 5.47
C THR A 77 15.42 0.23 6.16
N PRO A 78 15.38 -0.76 7.08
CA PRO A 78 16.59 -1.38 7.64
C PRO A 78 17.51 -2.08 6.61
N VAL A 79 17.07 -2.26 5.36
CA VAL A 79 17.83 -2.95 4.30
C VAL A 79 18.49 -1.97 3.33
N GLU A 80 17.75 -0.93 2.93
CA GLU A 80 18.07 -0.01 1.82
C GLU A 80 17.18 1.25 1.83
N CYS A 81 17.48 2.21 0.95
CA CYS A 81 16.68 3.40 0.69
C CYS A 81 16.28 3.46 -0.81
N SER A 82 14.98 3.40 -1.10
CA SER A 82 14.45 3.45 -2.46
C SER A 82 13.63 4.71 -2.73
N VAL A 83 13.81 5.31 -3.90
CA VAL A 83 12.97 6.40 -4.43
C VAL A 83 12.36 5.95 -5.74
N MET A 84 11.03 5.98 -5.83
CA MET A 84 10.28 5.72 -7.05
C MET A 84 9.57 7.01 -7.45
N CYS A 85 10.01 7.64 -8.53
CA CYS A 85 9.56 8.97 -8.94
C CYS A 85 9.50 9.08 -10.47
N PRO A 86 8.91 10.14 -11.05
CA PRO A 86 8.98 10.38 -12.49
C PRO A 86 10.41 10.32 -13.02
N ARG A 87 10.60 9.66 -14.16
CA ARG A 87 11.90 9.44 -14.82
C ARG A 87 12.70 10.73 -14.94
N GLN A 88 12.05 11.84 -15.29
CA GLN A 88 12.69 13.15 -15.43
C GLN A 88 13.37 13.61 -14.14
N LEU A 89 12.71 13.46 -12.98
CA LEU A 89 13.28 13.82 -11.68
C LEU A 89 14.43 12.88 -11.27
N ALA A 90 14.34 11.59 -11.61
CA ALA A 90 15.43 10.65 -11.39
C ALA A 90 16.68 11.00 -12.22
N ASP A 91 16.48 11.32 -13.50
CA ASP A 91 17.55 11.68 -14.43
C ASP A 91 18.15 13.07 -14.12
N GLU A 92 17.36 14.03 -13.61
CA GLU A 92 17.82 15.36 -13.20
C GLU A 92 18.61 15.34 -11.88
N TYR A 93 18.04 14.76 -10.81
CA TYR A 93 18.60 14.90 -9.46
C TYR A 93 19.50 13.75 -9.04
N PHE A 94 19.25 12.52 -9.50
CA PHE A 94 20.01 11.34 -9.07
C PHE A 94 21.11 10.94 -10.06
N ALA A 95 20.81 10.87 -11.37
CA ALA A 95 21.77 10.35 -12.36
C ALA A 95 23.14 11.05 -12.35
N PRO A 96 23.26 12.39 -12.23
CA PRO A 96 24.56 13.06 -12.20
C PRO A 96 25.42 12.65 -11.00
N LEU A 97 24.81 12.31 -9.86
CA LEU A 97 25.54 11.84 -8.67
C LEU A 97 25.89 10.35 -8.81
N VAL A 98 24.98 9.52 -9.35
CA VAL A 98 25.21 8.09 -9.63
C VAL A 98 26.38 7.91 -10.60
N GLU A 99 26.41 8.66 -11.69
CA GLU A 99 27.50 8.62 -12.68
C GLU A 99 28.86 8.97 -12.06
N ARG A 100 28.92 10.01 -11.21
CA ARG A 100 30.16 10.36 -10.49
C ARG A 100 30.63 9.24 -9.57
N PHE A 101 29.72 8.58 -8.84
CA PHE A 101 30.07 7.42 -8.00
C PHE A 101 30.62 6.25 -8.84
N VAL A 102 30.01 5.95 -9.98
CA VAL A 102 30.47 4.89 -10.91
C VAL A 102 31.85 5.22 -11.51
N GLN A 103 32.11 6.49 -11.87
CA GLN A 103 33.40 6.92 -12.41
C GLN A 103 34.53 6.87 -11.38
N VAL A 104 34.27 7.24 -10.12
CA VAL A 104 35.28 7.26 -9.06
C VAL A 104 35.58 5.85 -8.52
N SER A 105 34.58 4.97 -8.46
CA SER A 105 34.70 3.68 -7.76
C SER A 105 34.73 2.48 -8.71
N SER A 106 35.85 2.32 -9.43
CA SER A 106 36.05 1.21 -10.38
C SER A 106 36.07 -0.21 -9.78
N SER A 107 36.24 -0.34 -8.47
CA SER A 107 36.31 -1.62 -7.75
C SER A 107 35.01 -2.04 -7.07
N THR A 108 34.12 -1.09 -6.74
CA THR A 108 32.78 -1.42 -6.28
C THR A 108 31.87 -1.57 -7.49
N LYS A 109 31.34 -2.78 -7.73
CA LYS A 109 30.07 -2.91 -8.44
C LYS A 109 29.02 -2.21 -7.57
N THR A 110 28.84 -0.90 -7.79
CA THR A 110 27.98 -0.05 -6.98
C THR A 110 26.58 -0.65 -6.98
N ARG A 111 26.11 -1.04 -5.79
CA ARG A 111 24.74 -1.54 -5.61
C ARG A 111 23.72 -0.43 -5.89
N LEU A 112 24.12 0.82 -5.73
CA LEU A 112 23.44 2.02 -6.21
C LEU A 112 23.05 1.88 -7.69
N SER A 113 21.76 2.04 -8.01
CA SER A 113 21.27 1.91 -9.38
C SER A 113 19.99 2.71 -9.62
N ILE A 114 19.86 3.31 -10.80
CA ILE A 114 18.57 3.77 -11.36
C ILE A 114 18.09 2.68 -12.32
N SER A 115 16.79 2.37 -12.31
CA SER A 115 16.20 1.35 -13.19
C SER A 115 16.36 1.72 -14.67
N LYS A 116 16.66 0.71 -15.49
CA LYS A 116 16.71 0.87 -16.96
C LYS A 116 15.32 0.80 -17.58
N ASP A 117 14.50 -0.13 -17.09
CA ASP A 117 13.08 -0.17 -17.40
C ASP A 117 12.36 0.98 -16.68
N ASP A 118 11.34 1.51 -17.35
CA ASP A 118 10.33 2.36 -16.73
C ASP A 118 9.23 1.50 -16.11
N PHE A 119 8.61 2.06 -15.08
CA PHE A 119 7.45 1.52 -14.41
C PHE A 119 6.25 2.44 -14.59
N ILE A 120 5.07 1.88 -14.35
CA ILE A 120 3.80 2.61 -14.28
C ILE A 120 3.06 2.14 -13.03
N ALA A 121 2.51 3.08 -12.27
CA ALA A 121 1.67 2.77 -11.12
C ALA A 121 0.21 2.62 -11.55
N MET A 122 -0.50 1.71 -10.89
CA MET A 122 -1.95 1.66 -10.92
C MET A 122 -2.49 1.66 -9.49
N GLN A 123 -3.47 2.53 -9.24
CA GLN A 123 -4.22 2.57 -8.00
C GLN A 123 -5.38 1.58 -8.09
N VAL A 124 -5.70 0.94 -6.97
CA VAL A 124 -6.84 0.02 -6.90
C VAL A 124 -7.86 0.51 -5.88
N TYR A 125 -9.07 0.77 -6.38
CA TYR A 125 -10.24 1.06 -5.58
C TYR A 125 -11.02 -0.23 -5.31
N GLY A 126 -11.35 -0.51 -4.05
CA GLY A 126 -12.17 -1.66 -3.67
C GLY A 126 -12.94 -1.41 -2.39
N GLU A 127 -14.24 -1.12 -2.51
CA GLU A 127 -15.16 -1.19 -1.36
C GLU A 127 -15.51 -2.66 -1.05
N GLY A 128 -15.49 -3.04 0.22
CA GLY A 128 -16.06 -4.31 0.69
C GLY A 128 -15.18 -5.56 0.60
N LEU A 129 -13.86 -5.43 0.45
CA LEU A 129 -12.91 -6.55 0.55
C LEU A 129 -11.88 -6.31 1.67
N GLU A 130 -11.66 -7.33 2.49
CA GLU A 130 -10.60 -7.34 3.50
C GLU A 130 -9.21 -7.16 2.87
N ALA A 131 -8.29 -6.50 3.58
CA ALA A 131 -6.98 -6.11 3.03
C ALA A 131 -6.19 -7.31 2.47
N GLY A 132 -6.08 -8.42 3.23
CA GLY A 132 -5.38 -9.62 2.79
C GLY A 132 -6.02 -10.29 1.56
N GLN A 133 -7.35 -10.36 1.50
CA GLN A 133 -8.07 -10.93 0.35
C GLN A 133 -7.88 -10.06 -0.91
N ARG A 134 -7.99 -8.74 -0.77
CA ARG A 134 -7.75 -7.77 -1.85
C ARG A 134 -6.35 -7.91 -2.44
N VAL A 135 -5.31 -8.02 -1.60
CA VAL A 135 -3.93 -8.30 -2.06
C VAL A 135 -3.88 -9.58 -2.87
N LEU A 136 -4.53 -10.66 -2.42
CA LEU A 136 -4.51 -11.95 -3.12
C LEU A 136 -5.22 -11.92 -4.48
N GLU A 137 -6.42 -11.35 -4.55
CA GLU A 137 -7.22 -11.29 -5.77
C GLU A 137 -6.53 -10.48 -6.88
N LEU A 138 -5.82 -9.40 -6.50
CA LEU A 138 -5.07 -8.55 -7.42
C LEU A 138 -3.73 -9.15 -7.83
N THR A 139 -2.98 -9.71 -6.88
CA THR A 139 -1.59 -10.16 -7.15
C THR A 139 -1.53 -11.56 -7.76
N THR A 140 -2.55 -12.40 -7.55
CA THR A 140 -2.63 -13.76 -8.15
C THR A 140 -2.57 -13.73 -9.68
N PRO A 141 -3.44 -13.04 -10.43
CA PRO A 141 -3.40 -13.04 -11.90
C PRO A 141 -2.05 -12.53 -12.45
N LEU A 142 -1.45 -11.52 -11.80
CA LEU A 142 -0.16 -10.96 -12.20
C LEU A 142 0.99 -11.94 -11.95
N ALA A 143 0.98 -12.64 -10.80
CA ALA A 143 1.96 -13.68 -10.49
C ALA A 143 1.82 -14.90 -11.42
N MET A 144 0.59 -15.32 -11.74
CA MET A 144 0.31 -16.39 -12.72
C MET A 144 0.77 -16.00 -14.12
N ALA A 145 0.62 -14.74 -14.52
CA ALA A 145 1.12 -14.20 -15.78
C ALA A 145 2.68 -14.01 -15.81
N GLY A 146 3.37 -14.25 -14.69
CA GLY A 146 4.82 -14.06 -14.60
C GLY A 146 5.25 -12.59 -14.64
N ILE A 147 4.42 -11.68 -14.13
CA ILE A 147 4.68 -10.25 -14.07
C ILE A 147 5.31 -9.90 -12.71
N SER A 148 6.45 -9.20 -12.72
CA SER A 148 7.06 -8.66 -11.52
C SER A 148 6.32 -7.39 -11.09
N ILE A 149 6.01 -7.26 -9.81
CA ILE A 149 5.26 -6.13 -9.26
C ILE A 149 5.95 -5.57 -8.01
N PHE A 150 5.78 -4.28 -7.77
CA PHE A 150 5.89 -3.70 -6.43
C PHE A 150 4.47 -3.45 -5.92
N PHE A 151 4.21 -3.79 -4.66
CA PHE A 151 2.96 -3.52 -3.98
C PHE A 151 3.22 -2.54 -2.83
N ILE A 152 2.47 -1.45 -2.77
CA ILE A 152 2.58 -0.39 -1.77
C ILE A 152 1.17 -0.06 -1.25
N SER A 153 0.87 -0.50 -0.04
CA SER A 153 -0.31 -0.05 0.70
C SER A 153 -0.06 1.34 1.28
N THR A 154 -1.01 2.26 1.10
CA THR A 154 -1.01 3.61 1.70
C THR A 154 -2.19 3.77 2.66
N TYR A 155 -2.29 4.92 3.32
CA TYR A 155 -3.42 5.30 4.15
C TYR A 155 -4.76 5.33 3.39
N PHE A 156 -4.75 5.51 2.06
CA PHE A 156 -5.95 5.71 1.25
C PHE A 156 -6.24 4.57 0.27
N ALA A 157 -5.20 3.93 -0.30
CA ALA A 157 -5.35 2.93 -1.35
C ALA A 157 -4.17 1.96 -1.40
N ASP A 158 -4.33 0.86 -2.14
CA ASP A 158 -3.20 0.05 -2.60
C ASP A 158 -2.73 0.54 -3.98
N TYR A 159 -1.41 0.60 -4.14
CA TYR A 159 -0.74 0.89 -5.39
C TYR A 159 0.07 -0.32 -5.85
N ILE A 160 -0.17 -0.74 -7.09
CA ILE A 160 0.61 -1.78 -7.76
C ILE A 160 1.43 -1.13 -8.85
N ILE A 161 2.75 -1.30 -8.79
CA ILE A 161 3.67 -0.74 -9.77
C ILE A 161 4.26 -1.87 -10.61
N VAL A 162 4.14 -1.72 -11.93
CA VAL A 162 4.48 -2.76 -12.92
C VAL A 162 5.44 -2.19 -13.98
N PRO A 163 6.31 -3.01 -14.61
CA PRO A 163 7.09 -2.57 -15.75
C PRO A 163 6.17 -2.02 -16.85
N LEU A 164 6.45 -0.83 -17.38
CA LEU A 164 5.62 -0.17 -18.39
C LEU A 164 5.42 -1.06 -19.64
N LYS A 165 6.46 -1.80 -20.02
CA LYS A 165 6.44 -2.80 -21.11
C LYS A 165 5.42 -3.93 -20.93
N SER A 166 4.99 -4.20 -19.69
CA SER A 166 4.00 -5.22 -19.35
C SER A 166 2.57 -4.69 -19.24
N LYS A 167 2.31 -3.38 -19.44
CA LYS A 167 0.99 -2.76 -19.25
C LYS A 167 -0.15 -3.50 -19.95
N THR A 168 0.03 -3.91 -21.21
CA THR A 168 -0.99 -4.67 -21.96
C THR A 168 -1.26 -6.05 -21.35
N GLN A 169 -0.21 -6.74 -20.90
CA GLN A 169 -0.31 -8.05 -20.26
C GLN A 169 -0.99 -7.96 -18.88
N VAL A 170 -0.77 -6.86 -18.15
CA VAL A 170 -1.44 -6.55 -16.88
C VAL A 170 -2.94 -6.32 -17.11
N ILE A 171 -3.31 -5.55 -18.13
CA ILE A 171 -4.72 -5.34 -18.51
C ILE A 171 -5.39 -6.68 -18.83
N GLU A 172 -4.81 -7.46 -19.75
CA GLU A 172 -5.34 -8.78 -20.13
C GLU A 172 -5.46 -9.73 -18.92
N ALA A 173 -4.45 -9.79 -18.05
CA ALA A 173 -4.47 -10.67 -16.88
C ALA A 173 -5.57 -10.30 -15.86
N LEU A 174 -5.88 -9.01 -15.70
CA LEU A 174 -6.89 -8.50 -14.77
C LEU A 174 -8.30 -8.52 -15.38
N GLU A 175 -8.47 -8.16 -16.65
CA GLU A 175 -9.77 -8.28 -17.36
C GLU A 175 -10.25 -9.73 -17.42
N ASN A 176 -9.35 -10.69 -17.63
CA ASN A 176 -9.64 -12.13 -17.56
C ASN A 176 -10.10 -12.61 -16.16
N ARG A 177 -9.96 -11.78 -15.11
CA ARG A 177 -10.50 -12.02 -13.76
C ARG A 177 -11.70 -11.12 -13.42
N GLY A 178 -12.20 -10.32 -14.36
CA GLY A 178 -13.39 -9.50 -14.20
C GLY A 178 -13.15 -8.08 -13.66
N PHE A 179 -11.89 -7.69 -13.42
CA PHE A 179 -11.54 -6.31 -13.08
C PHE A 179 -11.86 -5.36 -14.24
N LYS A 180 -12.21 -4.12 -13.90
CA LYS A 180 -12.48 -3.07 -14.90
C LYS A 180 -11.48 -1.93 -14.75
N PHE A 181 -10.95 -1.50 -15.88
CA PHE A 181 -10.13 -0.29 -15.95
C PHE A 181 -11.00 0.93 -16.20
N GLU A 182 -10.76 2.00 -15.46
CA GLU A 182 -11.38 3.29 -15.76
C GLU A 182 -10.73 3.89 -17.01
N ILE A 183 -11.55 4.32 -17.96
CA ILE A 183 -11.07 4.93 -19.21
C ILE A 183 -10.90 6.43 -18.95
N SER A 184 -9.65 6.88 -18.78
CA SER A 184 -9.34 8.32 -18.64
C SER A 184 -10.02 9.14 -19.75
N THR A 185 -10.85 10.10 -19.35
CA THR A 185 -11.72 10.89 -20.23
C THR A 185 -10.96 11.63 -21.35
N GLU A 186 -9.67 11.88 -21.18
CA GLU A 186 -8.81 12.53 -22.18
C GLU A 186 -8.66 11.73 -23.48
N ALA A 187 -8.78 10.40 -23.43
CA ALA A 187 -8.75 9.53 -24.60
C ALA A 187 -9.90 9.82 -25.61
N PHE A 188 -10.98 10.46 -25.16
CA PHE A 188 -12.10 10.84 -26.03
C PHE A 188 -11.93 12.20 -26.74
N ILE A 189 -11.01 13.07 -26.29
CA ILE A 189 -10.88 14.43 -26.83
C ILE A 189 -10.04 14.46 -28.11
N ASN A 190 -9.06 13.57 -28.26
CA ASN A 190 -8.07 13.66 -29.35
C ASN A 190 -8.43 12.90 -30.65
N ASN A 191 -9.67 12.39 -30.78
CA ASN A 191 -10.05 11.53 -31.92
C ASN A 191 -10.90 12.23 -33.02
N ASN A 192 -11.03 13.57 -32.97
CA ASN A 192 -11.95 14.33 -33.81
C ASN A 192 -11.34 15.06 -35.03
N HIS A 193 -10.07 14.80 -35.35
CA HIS A 193 -9.47 15.25 -36.61
C HIS A 193 -8.55 14.20 -37.23
N HIS A 194 -9.14 13.25 -37.97
CA HIS A 194 -8.68 12.81 -39.30
C HIS A 194 -9.61 11.73 -39.89
N SER A 195 -10.84 12.11 -40.25
CA SER A 195 -11.64 11.35 -41.21
C SER A 195 -11.53 11.98 -42.59
N LEU A 196 -11.02 11.21 -43.56
CA LEU A 196 -11.45 11.16 -44.98
C LEU A 196 -10.45 10.36 -45.83
N SER A 197 -10.97 9.33 -46.53
CA SER A 197 -10.39 8.67 -47.72
C SER A 197 -9.11 7.81 -47.59
N SER A 198 -9.29 6.50 -47.40
CA SER A 198 -8.67 5.48 -48.29
C SER A 198 -9.39 4.12 -48.19
N THR A 199 -9.70 3.51 -49.34
CA THR A 199 -10.40 2.22 -49.50
C THR A 199 -9.43 1.05 -49.72
N PHE A 200 -9.78 -0.14 -49.19
CA PHE A 200 -9.39 -1.52 -49.60
C PHE A 200 -7.97 -1.75 -50.18
N SER A 201 -7.13 -2.61 -49.60
CA SER A 201 -7.30 -4.08 -49.66
C SER A 201 -6.25 -4.84 -48.80
N PRO A 202 -6.42 -6.16 -48.54
CA PRO A 202 -5.68 -6.88 -47.50
C PRO A 202 -4.35 -7.51 -47.98
N GLY A 203 -3.38 -7.67 -47.08
CA GLY A 203 -2.20 -8.50 -47.37
C GLY A 203 -1.12 -8.55 -46.28
N SER A 204 -0.68 -9.79 -45.99
CA SER A 204 0.58 -10.17 -45.31
C SER A 204 0.65 -10.11 -43.79
N SER A 205 0.47 -11.29 -43.20
CA SER A 205 0.96 -11.67 -41.87
C SER A 205 2.49 -11.58 -41.80
N LEU A 206 3.01 -10.71 -40.92
CA LEU A 206 4.43 -10.69 -40.56
C LEU A 206 4.60 -10.75 -39.04
N SER A 207 4.81 -11.98 -38.59
CA SER A 207 5.45 -12.45 -37.35
C SER A 207 5.83 -11.43 -36.29
N ALA A 208 5.13 -11.47 -35.16
CA ALA A 208 5.59 -10.91 -33.90
C ALA A 208 6.79 -11.73 -33.37
N SER A 209 8.00 -11.40 -33.84
CA SER A 209 9.25 -12.10 -33.50
C SER A 209 10.33 -11.14 -33.03
N ALA A 210 10.01 -10.36 -32.00
CA ALA A 210 10.96 -9.61 -31.18
C ALA A 210 10.57 -9.69 -29.70
N LEU A 211 10.16 -10.89 -29.25
CA LEU A 211 9.95 -11.17 -27.84
C LEU A 211 11.29 -11.05 -27.11
N SER A 212 11.33 -10.17 -26.12
CA SER A 212 12.29 -10.27 -25.01
C SER A 212 12.30 -11.70 -24.47
N SER A 213 13.47 -12.19 -24.06
CA SER A 213 13.68 -13.54 -23.54
C SER A 213 12.55 -13.97 -22.58
N PRO A 214 11.94 -15.15 -22.76
CA PRO A 214 10.86 -15.61 -21.89
C PRO A 214 11.34 -15.68 -20.44
N PRO A 215 10.43 -15.54 -19.44
CA PRO A 215 10.79 -15.71 -18.04
C PRO A 215 11.48 -17.06 -17.84
N ALA A 216 12.52 -17.09 -17.00
CA ALA A 216 13.44 -18.23 -16.88
C ALA A 216 12.78 -19.53 -16.35
N THR A 217 11.53 -19.45 -15.92
CA THR A 217 10.68 -20.57 -15.49
C THR A 217 9.29 -20.42 -16.11
N PRO A 218 8.61 -21.51 -16.50
CA PRO A 218 7.22 -21.43 -16.95
C PRO A 218 6.30 -20.88 -15.85
N PRO A 219 5.17 -20.24 -16.20
CA PRO A 219 4.22 -19.74 -15.21
C PRO A 219 3.71 -20.87 -14.29
N PRO A 220 3.37 -20.57 -13.03
CA PRO A 220 2.76 -21.54 -12.13
C PRO A 220 1.35 -21.93 -12.59
N SER A 221 0.96 -23.17 -12.31
CA SER A 221 -0.35 -23.74 -12.67
C SER A 221 -1.42 -23.60 -11.57
N SER A 222 -1.00 -23.33 -10.33
CA SER A 222 -1.89 -23.15 -9.18
C SER A 222 -1.27 -22.23 -8.11
N LEU A 223 -2.11 -21.70 -7.22
CA LEU A 223 -1.70 -20.85 -6.10
C LEU A 223 -0.82 -21.61 -5.08
N ASN A 224 -1.12 -22.87 -4.78
CA ASN A 224 -0.26 -23.76 -3.95
C ASN A 224 1.12 -23.99 -4.60
N GLU A 225 1.17 -24.21 -5.92
CA GLU A 225 2.45 -24.33 -6.64
C GLU A 225 3.23 -23.01 -6.60
N LEU A 226 2.56 -21.85 -6.76
CA LEU A 226 3.18 -20.53 -6.64
C LEU A 226 3.78 -20.32 -5.24
N GLN A 227 3.01 -20.58 -4.18
CA GLN A 227 3.45 -20.48 -2.79
C GLN A 227 4.72 -21.31 -2.56
N LYS A 228 4.69 -22.60 -2.91
CA LYS A 228 5.85 -23.50 -2.79
C LYS A 228 7.07 -23.03 -3.59
N ARG A 229 6.87 -22.53 -4.81
CA ARG A 229 7.95 -21.93 -5.63
C ARG A 229 8.52 -20.68 -4.96
N THR A 230 7.68 -19.81 -4.40
CA THR A 230 8.07 -18.59 -3.69
C THR A 230 8.95 -18.92 -2.48
N PHE A 231 8.47 -19.74 -1.54
CA PHE A 231 9.25 -20.07 -0.35
C PHE A 231 10.50 -20.90 -0.67
N SER A 232 10.47 -21.78 -1.68
CA SER A 232 11.67 -22.45 -2.18
C SER A 232 12.71 -21.49 -2.77
N SER A 233 12.27 -20.41 -3.43
CA SER A 233 13.16 -19.34 -3.92
C SER A 233 13.77 -18.54 -2.78
N LEU A 234 12.98 -18.17 -1.76
CA LEU A 234 13.45 -17.47 -0.55
C LEU A 234 14.48 -18.32 0.20
N ARG A 235 14.18 -19.59 0.47
CA ARG A 235 15.09 -20.55 1.14
C ARG A 235 16.39 -20.75 0.38
N ARG A 236 16.32 -20.96 -0.95
CA ARG A 236 17.52 -21.11 -1.82
C ARG A 236 18.46 -19.91 -1.77
N ASN A 237 17.93 -18.72 -1.53
CA ASN A 237 18.73 -17.50 -1.38
C ASN A 237 19.05 -17.17 0.09
N SER A 238 18.65 -18.01 1.05
CA SER A 238 18.76 -17.73 2.49
C SER A 238 18.15 -16.37 2.84
N ILE A 239 16.88 -16.21 2.47
CA ILE A 239 16.03 -15.08 2.83
C ILE A 239 15.03 -15.60 3.85
N THR A 240 15.20 -15.16 5.08
CA THR A 240 14.29 -15.45 6.21
C THR A 240 13.50 -14.20 6.55
N PRO A 241 12.21 -14.32 6.91
CA PRO A 241 11.50 -13.23 7.59
C PRO A 241 12.26 -12.80 8.85
N SER A 242 12.18 -11.53 9.19
CA SER A 242 12.78 -11.00 10.41
C SER A 242 12.03 -9.77 10.89
N VAL A 243 11.79 -9.67 12.19
CA VAL A 243 11.18 -8.48 12.82
C VAL A 243 12.15 -7.90 13.85
N ASP A 244 12.19 -6.56 13.91
CA ASP A 244 12.80 -5.84 15.03
C ASP A 244 11.70 -5.19 15.86
N THR A 245 11.44 -5.74 17.04
CA THR A 245 10.38 -5.27 17.94
C THR A 245 10.69 -3.90 18.59
N SER A 246 11.90 -3.35 18.40
CA SER A 246 12.17 -1.94 18.72
C SER A 246 11.66 -0.97 17.64
N LEU A 247 11.39 -1.46 16.42
CA LEU A 247 11.00 -0.67 15.26
C LEU A 247 9.46 -0.56 15.15
N ARG A 248 8.86 0.12 16.13
CA ARG A 248 7.41 0.39 16.20
C ARG A 248 7.03 1.47 15.19
N LEU A 249 6.11 1.16 14.28
CA LEU A 249 5.63 2.04 13.23
C LEU A 249 4.20 2.54 13.50
N VAL A 250 3.84 3.65 12.86
CA VAL A 250 2.48 4.20 12.79
C VAL A 250 2.19 4.64 11.36
N GLN A 251 0.94 4.48 10.92
CA GLN A 251 0.47 4.86 9.59
C GLN A 251 -0.42 6.09 9.68
N CYS A 252 -0.06 7.13 8.92
CA CYS A 252 -0.68 8.44 8.99
C CYS A 252 -0.88 9.05 7.60
N ALA A 253 -1.69 10.10 7.52
CA ALA A 253 -1.77 10.99 6.37
C ALA A 253 -1.44 12.43 6.75
N ALA A 254 -1.04 13.28 5.80
CA ALA A 254 -0.89 14.71 6.04
C ALA A 254 -2.23 15.35 6.44
N HIS A 255 -2.23 16.22 7.46
CA HIS A 255 -3.43 16.92 7.89
C HIS A 255 -3.53 18.31 7.23
N HIS A 256 -4.33 18.41 6.16
CA HIS A 256 -4.76 19.70 5.62
C HIS A 256 -5.72 20.39 6.58
N ARG A 257 -5.32 21.57 7.08
CA ARG A 257 -6.15 22.36 7.99
C ARG A 257 -6.95 23.39 7.22
N TYR A 258 -8.22 23.57 7.61
CA TYR A 258 -9.06 24.71 7.22
C TYR A 258 -8.99 25.14 5.75
N SER A 259 -9.18 24.22 4.81
CA SER A 259 -9.25 24.52 3.37
C SER A 259 -8.03 25.29 2.83
N SER A 260 -6.84 25.05 3.38
CA SER A 260 -5.58 25.58 2.83
C SER A 260 -5.31 24.96 1.46
N ASP A 261 -5.04 25.78 0.44
CA ASP A 261 -4.50 25.34 -0.85
C ASP A 261 -3.04 24.84 -0.75
N ASP A 262 -2.48 24.76 0.46
CA ASP A 262 -1.15 24.22 0.73
C ASP A 262 -1.07 22.73 0.38
N SER A 263 -0.05 22.35 -0.39
CA SER A 263 0.23 20.95 -0.70
C SER A 263 0.62 20.17 0.57
N SER A 264 0.36 18.85 0.57
CA SER A 264 0.76 17.97 1.68
C SER A 264 2.26 18.06 1.99
N ILE A 265 3.09 18.19 0.95
CA ILE A 265 4.53 18.25 1.11
C ILE A 265 4.99 19.62 1.65
N SER A 266 4.22 20.69 1.40
CA SER A 266 4.42 21.99 2.03
C SER A 266 4.16 21.95 3.54
N ILE A 267 3.05 21.33 3.95
CA ILE A 267 2.67 21.13 5.35
C ILE A 267 3.74 20.32 6.11
N LEU A 268 4.30 19.30 5.48
CA LEU A 268 5.24 18.36 6.11
C LEU A 268 6.72 18.78 6.01
N ARG A 269 7.04 19.84 5.25
CA ARG A 269 8.41 20.21 4.84
C ARG A 269 9.42 20.28 5.98
N ASP A 270 9.10 21.05 7.03
CA ASP A 270 10.01 21.29 8.16
C ASP A 270 10.20 20.03 9.02
N ALA A 271 9.10 19.30 9.24
CA ALA A 271 9.08 18.05 10.01
C ALA A 271 9.89 16.94 9.30
N LEU A 272 9.65 16.74 8.00
CA LEU A 272 10.40 15.79 7.16
C LEU A 272 11.88 16.15 7.06
N THR A 273 12.21 17.42 6.78
CA THR A 273 13.61 17.87 6.70
C THR A 273 14.33 17.61 8.02
N THR A 274 13.70 17.95 9.15
CA THR A 274 14.26 17.69 10.48
C THR A 274 14.44 16.19 10.74
N ALA A 275 13.41 15.38 10.47
CA ALA A 275 13.46 13.93 10.67
C ALA A 275 14.59 13.27 9.86
N LEU A 276 14.70 13.62 8.57
CA LEU A 276 15.68 13.02 7.66
C LEU A 276 17.14 13.45 7.95
N VAL A 277 17.35 14.72 8.31
CA VAL A 277 18.69 15.27 8.58
C VAL A 277 19.16 14.95 10.01
N VAL A 278 18.30 15.14 11.01
CA VAL A 278 18.65 15.12 12.44
C VAL A 278 18.34 13.76 13.06
N ASP A 279 17.10 13.29 12.96
CA ASP A 279 16.62 12.11 13.69
C ASP A 279 16.95 10.77 13.00
N LYS A 280 17.31 10.83 11.71
CA LYS A 280 17.83 9.73 10.88
C LYS A 280 16.98 8.46 11.02
N PRO A 281 15.82 8.39 10.36
CA PRO A 281 14.96 7.21 10.42
C PRO A 281 15.70 5.94 9.98
N ARG A 282 15.45 4.87 10.71
CA ARG A 282 15.66 3.47 10.32
C ARG A 282 14.51 3.00 9.42
N PHE A 283 13.32 3.59 9.59
CA PHE A 283 12.15 3.33 8.77
C PHE A 283 11.34 4.62 8.55
N LEU A 284 11.09 4.95 7.28
CA LEU A 284 10.16 5.99 6.87
C LEU A 284 9.76 5.73 5.42
N SER A 285 8.46 5.56 5.16
CA SER A 285 7.88 5.56 3.81
C SER A 285 6.95 6.75 3.67
N LEU A 286 7.07 7.47 2.57
CA LEU A 286 6.26 8.62 2.18
C LEU A 286 5.78 8.38 0.75
N THR A 287 4.46 8.38 0.54
CA THR A 287 3.85 8.32 -0.79
C THR A 287 3.09 9.62 -1.07
N LEU A 288 3.47 10.28 -2.15
CA LEU A 288 2.79 11.43 -2.75
C LEU A 288 2.14 10.97 -4.06
N THR A 289 0.89 11.34 -4.27
CA THR A 289 0.12 10.90 -5.43
C THR A 289 -0.95 11.96 -5.72
N ALA A 290 -1.23 12.22 -6.99
CA ALA A 290 -2.29 13.15 -7.39
C ALA A 290 -3.70 12.56 -7.20
N ALA A 291 -3.80 11.27 -6.89
CA ALA A 291 -5.07 10.56 -6.72
C ALA A 291 -5.50 10.34 -5.26
N ASP A 292 -4.60 10.52 -4.27
CA ASP A 292 -4.97 10.56 -2.85
C ASP A 292 -5.21 12.02 -2.41
N PRO A 293 -6.13 12.29 -1.47
CA PRO A 293 -6.37 13.65 -0.96
C PRO A 293 -5.21 14.19 -0.12
N ALA A 294 -4.30 13.33 0.35
CA ALA A 294 -3.14 13.73 1.14
C ALA A 294 -1.95 12.78 0.98
N ALA A 295 -0.76 13.27 1.33
CA ALA A 295 0.44 12.43 1.44
C ALA A 295 0.23 11.34 2.51
N SER A 296 0.54 10.09 2.18
CA SER A 296 0.55 8.98 3.13
C SER A 296 1.94 8.78 3.70
N LEU A 297 2.04 8.51 5.01
CA LEU A 297 3.28 8.24 5.72
C LEU A 297 3.17 6.95 6.54
N LEU A 298 4.21 6.14 6.50
CA LEU A 298 4.44 5.03 7.43
C LEU A 298 5.81 5.27 8.08
N LEU A 299 5.82 5.66 9.35
CA LEU A 299 7.01 6.17 10.03
C LEU A 299 7.20 5.54 11.41
N GLU A 300 8.43 5.59 11.93
CA GLU A 300 8.70 5.21 13.32
C GLU A 300 7.91 6.09 14.30
N HIS A 301 7.19 5.46 15.25
CA HIS A 301 6.40 6.13 16.28
C HIS A 301 7.20 7.21 17.04
N ARG A 302 8.52 7.02 17.25
CA ARG A 302 9.38 8.02 17.92
C ARG A 302 9.49 9.37 17.18
N LEU A 303 9.11 9.43 15.90
CA LEU A 303 9.22 10.63 15.08
C LEU A 303 7.96 11.50 15.17
N LEU A 304 6.83 10.97 15.67
CA LEU A 304 5.57 11.71 15.84
C LEU A 304 5.72 13.12 16.46
N PRO A 305 6.57 13.36 17.48
CA PRO A 305 6.76 14.71 18.05
C PRO A 305 7.33 15.76 17.08
N ARG A 306 7.93 15.35 15.95
CA ARG A 306 8.34 16.28 14.87
C ARG A 306 7.17 16.81 14.06
N PHE A 307 6.04 16.10 14.09
CA PHE A 307 4.84 16.39 13.32
C PHE A 307 3.73 17.04 14.18
N SER A 308 4.12 17.69 15.29
CA SER A 308 3.24 18.50 16.13
C SER A 308 3.53 19.99 15.88
N SER A 309 2.52 20.77 15.52
CA SER A 309 2.69 22.13 14.98
C SER A 309 3.12 23.21 15.99
N ASN A 310 3.12 22.92 17.29
CA ASN A 310 3.64 23.85 18.30
C ASN A 310 4.10 23.12 19.59
N PRO A 311 5.38 23.21 20.00
CA PRO A 311 5.84 22.74 21.30
C PRO A 311 5.56 23.74 22.45
N SER A 312 4.87 24.85 22.18
CA SER A 312 4.77 26.01 23.08
C SER A 312 3.34 26.37 23.52
N SER A 313 2.30 25.68 23.02
CA SER A 313 0.93 25.84 23.52
C SER A 313 0.73 25.03 24.81
N PRO A 314 0.33 25.65 25.94
CA PRO A 314 0.05 24.90 27.16
C PRO A 314 -1.14 23.96 26.97
N SER A 315 -1.05 22.75 27.52
CA SER A 315 -1.98 21.63 27.39
C SER A 315 -3.40 21.95 27.88
N GLY A 316 -4.24 22.52 27.02
CA GLY A 316 -5.61 22.94 27.38
C GLY A 316 -6.54 23.28 26.21
N SER A 317 -6.14 23.01 24.97
CA SER A 317 -6.98 23.09 23.77
C SER A 317 -6.79 21.80 22.96
N ASP A 318 -7.90 21.25 22.48
CA ASP A 318 -8.08 19.95 21.81
C ASP A 318 -6.82 19.41 21.09
N GLU A 319 -6.33 18.25 21.53
CA GLU A 319 -5.02 17.71 21.12
C GLU A 319 -4.89 17.45 19.61
N ASP A 320 -6.01 17.14 18.94
CA ASP A 320 -6.08 16.92 17.49
C ASP A 320 -5.74 18.16 16.66
N ASP A 321 -6.15 19.36 17.09
CA ASP A 321 -5.99 20.62 16.33
C ASP A 321 -4.53 21.12 16.31
N SER A 322 -3.61 20.35 16.92
CA SER A 322 -2.18 20.60 16.97
C SER A 322 -1.33 19.66 16.10
N SER A 323 -1.90 18.63 15.48
CA SER A 323 -1.15 17.65 14.67
C SER A 323 -0.99 18.02 13.18
N LEU A 324 0.18 17.78 12.58
CA LEU A 324 0.37 17.80 11.12
C LEU A 324 -0.05 16.47 10.46
N LEU A 325 -0.47 15.47 11.27
CA LEU A 325 -0.81 14.12 10.82
C LEU A 325 -2.21 13.72 11.27
N LEU A 326 -2.95 13.09 10.34
CA LEU A 326 -4.18 12.34 10.57
C LEU A 326 -3.87 10.84 10.71
N GLY A 327 -4.78 10.11 11.35
CA GLY A 327 -4.66 8.68 11.61
C GLY A 327 -4.46 8.37 13.09
N SER A 328 -4.66 7.10 13.45
CA SER A 328 -4.36 6.60 14.79
C SER A 328 -2.85 6.65 15.04
N LYS A 329 -2.46 7.17 16.19
CA LYS A 329 -1.05 7.24 16.65
C LYS A 329 -0.75 6.12 17.65
N GLU A 330 -1.82 5.48 18.12
CA GLU A 330 -1.88 4.45 19.15
C GLU A 330 -1.86 3.04 18.55
N ASP A 331 -2.30 2.88 17.30
CA ASP A 331 -2.27 1.61 16.57
C ASP A 331 -0.84 1.33 16.06
N ILE A 332 -0.15 0.45 16.79
CA ILE A 332 1.26 0.14 16.57
C ILE A 332 1.40 -1.00 15.57
N LEU A 333 2.18 -0.72 14.53
CA LEU A 333 2.47 -1.64 13.44
C LEU A 333 3.93 -2.13 13.52
N PHE A 334 4.17 -3.37 13.14
CA PHE A 334 5.49 -3.98 13.09
C PHE A 334 5.89 -4.40 11.66
N PRO A 335 7.11 -4.07 11.21
CA PRO A 335 7.60 -4.47 9.89
C PRO A 335 8.31 -5.83 9.97
N ILE A 336 7.69 -6.84 9.36
CA ILE A 336 8.36 -8.12 9.04
C ILE A 336 9.12 -7.91 7.74
N MET A 337 10.45 -7.87 7.84
CA MET A 337 11.37 -7.58 6.74
C MET A 337 11.82 -8.86 6.01
N LEU A 338 11.75 -8.82 4.68
CA LEU A 338 12.38 -9.77 3.76
C LEU A 338 13.53 -9.07 3.01
N ASP A 339 14.77 -9.50 3.25
CA ASP A 339 15.96 -8.99 2.53
C ASP A 339 16.06 -9.63 1.14
N LEU A 340 15.58 -8.90 0.12
CA LEU A 340 15.55 -9.35 -1.27
C LEU A 340 16.83 -8.95 -2.04
N ARG A 341 17.90 -8.46 -1.39
CA ARG A 341 19.15 -8.02 -2.06
C ARG A 341 19.84 -9.11 -2.89
N LYS A 342 19.53 -10.38 -2.65
CA LYS A 342 20.05 -11.55 -3.38
C LYS A 342 19.19 -11.95 -4.59
N LEU A 343 17.98 -11.40 -4.73
CA LEU A 343 17.08 -11.68 -5.84
C LEU A 343 17.22 -10.64 -6.98
N PRO A 344 16.91 -11.05 -8.23
CA PRO A 344 16.69 -10.11 -9.32
C PRO A 344 15.50 -9.19 -9.01
N LEU A 345 15.48 -8.00 -9.60
CA LEU A 345 14.36 -7.05 -9.46
C LEU A 345 13.10 -7.59 -10.14
N GLU A 346 13.32 -8.43 -11.14
CA GLU A 346 12.36 -9.12 -11.99
C GLU A 346 11.80 -10.39 -11.34
N ALA A 347 12.08 -10.64 -10.05
CA ALA A 347 11.48 -11.74 -9.31
C ALA A 347 9.96 -11.56 -9.19
N THR A 348 9.21 -12.64 -9.43
CA THR A 348 7.75 -12.61 -9.49
C THR A 348 7.12 -13.39 -8.34
N GLY A 349 5.85 -13.11 -8.04
CA GLY A 349 5.05 -13.95 -7.14
C GLY A 349 5.37 -13.88 -5.64
N ILE A 350 6.36 -13.09 -5.21
CA ILE A 350 6.75 -12.98 -3.79
C ILE A 350 5.58 -12.46 -2.94
N VAL A 351 4.99 -11.31 -3.30
CA VAL A 351 3.85 -10.71 -2.57
C VAL A 351 2.68 -11.69 -2.50
N CYS A 352 2.29 -12.27 -3.65
CA CYS A 352 1.17 -13.21 -3.71
C CYS A 352 1.42 -14.49 -2.89
N GLY A 353 2.61 -15.08 -2.95
CA GLY A 353 2.95 -16.29 -2.18
C GLY A 353 2.99 -16.04 -0.67
N VAL A 354 3.51 -14.88 -0.25
CA VAL A 354 3.52 -14.46 1.16
C VAL A 354 2.11 -14.15 1.66
N ALA A 355 1.33 -13.35 0.93
CA ALA A 355 -0.06 -13.04 1.27
C ALA A 355 -0.94 -14.30 1.33
N SER A 356 -0.74 -15.24 0.39
CA SER A 356 -1.40 -16.56 0.40
C SER A 356 -1.11 -17.31 1.68
N ARG A 357 0.17 -17.40 2.09
CA ARG A 357 0.54 -18.12 3.31
C ARG A 357 -0.05 -17.49 4.58
N LEU A 358 -0.14 -16.16 4.62
CA LEU A 358 -0.75 -15.43 5.73
C LEU A 358 -2.28 -15.63 5.77
N ALA A 359 -2.95 -15.65 4.62
CA ALA A 359 -4.39 -15.95 4.55
C ALA A 359 -4.72 -17.42 4.90
N ASP A 360 -3.92 -18.38 4.43
CA ASP A 360 -4.10 -19.80 4.75
C ASP A 360 -4.01 -20.05 6.28
N ALA A 361 -3.12 -19.32 6.96
CA ALA A 361 -2.95 -19.39 8.41
C ALA A 361 -4.15 -18.82 9.21
N THR A 362 -4.91 -17.91 8.60
CA THR A 362 -6.18 -17.40 9.15
C THR A 362 -7.25 -18.50 9.12
N HIS A 363 -7.57 -18.99 7.93
CA HIS A 363 -8.68 -19.94 7.72
C HIS A 363 -8.47 -21.28 8.42
N ALA A 364 -7.23 -21.75 8.52
CA ALA A 364 -6.91 -22.98 9.24
C ALA A 364 -7.30 -22.97 10.73
N ARG A 365 -7.59 -21.80 11.34
CA ARG A 365 -8.07 -21.69 12.72
C ARG A 365 -9.59 -21.58 12.86
N GLU A 366 -10.28 -21.06 11.85
CA GLU A 366 -11.76 -21.01 11.78
C GLU A 366 -12.36 -22.43 11.80
N ASP A 367 -11.78 -23.36 11.03
CA ASP A 367 -12.17 -24.78 11.02
C ASP A 367 -11.95 -25.48 12.38
N ASN A 368 -10.90 -25.10 13.11
CA ASN A 368 -10.59 -25.69 14.42
C ASN A 368 -11.47 -25.12 15.55
N LEU A 369 -11.86 -23.84 15.48
CA LEU A 369 -12.78 -23.22 16.43
C LEU A 369 -14.23 -23.67 16.20
N SER A 370 -14.66 -23.79 14.94
CA SER A 370 -15.98 -24.32 14.59
C SER A 370 -16.12 -25.82 14.85
N GLY A 371 -15.06 -26.62 14.66
CA GLY A 371 -15.03 -28.05 14.95
C GLY A 371 -15.14 -28.43 16.44
N SER A 372 -14.93 -27.47 17.36
CA SER A 372 -14.81 -27.75 18.81
C SER A 372 -16.13 -27.79 19.60
N THR A 373 -17.30 -27.74 18.94
CA THR A 373 -18.63 -27.83 19.61
C THR A 373 -19.40 -29.13 19.34
N ALA A 374 -18.83 -30.07 18.59
CA ALA A 374 -19.49 -31.32 18.21
C ALA A 374 -18.97 -32.55 18.95
N SER A 375 -19.22 -32.68 20.27
CA SER A 375 -19.22 -34.02 20.91
C SER A 375 -20.04 -34.13 22.21
N LEU A 376 -21.06 -34.99 22.15
CA LEU A 376 -21.54 -35.88 23.23
C LEU A 376 -22.16 -35.28 24.51
N LEU A 377 -23.49 -35.17 24.51
CA LEU A 377 -24.31 -35.75 25.59
C LEU A 377 -25.47 -36.56 24.98
N PRO A 378 -25.92 -37.67 25.61
CA PRO A 378 -26.95 -38.54 25.04
C PRO A 378 -28.38 -38.10 25.39
N ASP A 379 -29.26 -38.47 24.47
CA ASP A 379 -30.73 -38.49 24.54
C ASP A 379 -31.26 -39.06 25.87
N ASP A 380 -32.12 -38.29 26.57
CA ASP A 380 -33.20 -38.84 27.39
C ASP A 380 -34.37 -37.83 27.46
N SER A 381 -35.52 -38.31 27.93
CA SER A 381 -36.79 -38.08 27.27
C SER A 381 -37.88 -37.45 28.16
N VAL A 382 -39.04 -37.20 27.52
CA VAL A 382 -40.39 -36.98 28.08
C VAL A 382 -40.94 -35.55 28.12
N SER A 383 -42.12 -35.44 27.49
CA SER A 383 -43.06 -34.33 27.35
C SER A 383 -43.62 -33.76 28.66
N GLU A 384 -44.14 -32.52 28.62
CA GLU A 384 -45.60 -32.26 28.66
C GLU A 384 -45.94 -30.76 28.45
N ARG A 385 -47.23 -30.50 28.20
CA ARG A 385 -47.81 -29.18 27.91
C ARG A 385 -48.50 -28.58 29.15
N PHE A 386 -48.73 -27.26 29.09
CA PHE A 386 -49.96 -26.52 29.47
C PHE A 386 -49.83 -25.32 30.43
N ASN A 387 -50.26 -24.17 29.91
CA ASN A 387 -51.20 -23.19 30.48
C ASN A 387 -51.09 -22.71 31.95
N ALA A 388 -50.83 -21.40 32.04
CA ALA A 388 -51.80 -20.36 32.44
C ALA A 388 -51.79 -19.79 33.88
N HIS A 389 -52.04 -18.46 33.88
CA HIS A 389 -52.51 -17.60 34.99
C HIS A 389 -51.60 -17.50 36.24
N ALA A 390 -51.54 -16.42 37.01
CA ALA A 390 -51.91 -14.99 36.98
C ALA A 390 -51.62 -14.49 38.43
N TYR A 391 -51.99 -13.25 38.78
CA TYR A 391 -51.94 -12.63 40.12
C TYR A 391 -50.54 -12.11 40.56
N THR A 392 -50.31 -10.79 40.50
CA THR A 392 -50.45 -9.78 41.60
C THR A 392 -49.58 -10.13 42.82
N SER A 393 -48.68 -9.28 43.33
CA SER A 393 -48.76 -7.85 43.69
C SER A 393 -47.29 -7.33 43.86
N THR A 394 -46.90 -6.08 44.11
CA THR A 394 -47.49 -4.95 44.85
C THR A 394 -46.71 -3.65 44.47
N ARG A 395 -47.29 -2.46 44.65
CA ARG A 395 -46.60 -1.15 44.52
C ARG A 395 -46.65 -0.40 45.87
N PRO A 396 -45.65 0.42 46.21
CA PRO A 396 -45.89 1.88 46.36
C PRO A 396 -44.66 2.70 45.89
N SER A 397 -44.70 3.67 44.97
CA SER A 397 -45.37 4.99 44.97
C SER A 397 -44.71 6.12 45.80
N LYS A 398 -44.11 7.07 45.04
CA LYS A 398 -44.20 8.55 45.15
C LYS A 398 -43.26 9.28 46.15
N PRO A 399 -43.02 10.62 46.00
CA PRO A 399 -43.77 11.64 45.22
C PRO A 399 -42.96 12.56 44.27
N HIS A 400 -43.68 13.56 43.71
CA HIS A 400 -43.26 14.51 42.66
C HIS A 400 -42.77 15.87 43.20
N SER A 401 -42.13 16.68 42.34
CA SER A 401 -42.39 18.13 42.25
C SER A 401 -42.22 18.64 40.79
N HIS A 402 -42.82 19.77 40.44
CA HIS A 402 -43.12 20.19 39.05
C HIS A 402 -42.59 21.58 38.66
N SER A 403 -42.02 21.69 37.45
CA SER A 403 -42.16 22.79 36.44
C SER A 403 -41.74 24.23 36.79
N PRO A 404 -41.62 25.18 35.81
CA PRO A 404 -41.54 25.11 34.33
C PRO A 404 -40.17 25.63 33.80
N GLY A 405 -39.84 25.76 32.50
CA GLY A 405 -40.52 25.36 31.25
C GLY A 405 -40.62 26.49 30.18
N ARG A 406 -39.79 26.45 29.11
CA ARG A 406 -39.88 27.36 27.91
C ARG A 406 -39.68 26.57 26.61
N LYS A 407 -40.47 26.86 25.57
CA LYS A 407 -40.44 26.17 24.25
C LYS A 407 -39.61 26.95 23.23
N SER A 408 -38.92 26.23 22.35
CA SER A 408 -38.56 26.67 20.99
C SER A 408 -38.49 25.46 20.06
N ASN A 409 -39.17 25.53 18.91
CA ASN A 409 -39.11 24.48 17.88
C ASN A 409 -37.77 24.49 17.14
N GLY A 410 -37.31 23.31 16.74
CA GLY A 410 -36.18 23.12 15.83
C GLY A 410 -35.97 21.63 15.58
N SER A 411 -36.58 21.09 14.53
CA SER A 411 -36.51 19.66 14.20
C SER A 411 -35.32 19.36 13.31
N ASN A 412 -34.33 18.63 13.83
CA ASN A 412 -33.38 17.86 13.04
C ASN A 412 -33.51 16.38 13.47
N PRO A 413 -33.57 15.42 12.54
CA PRO A 413 -33.59 14.00 12.89
C PRO A 413 -32.22 13.58 13.47
N PRO A 414 -32.19 12.59 14.38
CA PRO A 414 -30.93 12.09 14.91
C PRO A 414 -30.16 11.38 13.79
N THR A 415 -28.92 11.81 13.54
CA THR A 415 -27.98 11.03 12.74
C THR A 415 -27.72 9.70 13.45
N HIS A 416 -28.02 8.60 12.77
CA HIS A 416 -27.64 7.27 13.25
C HIS A 416 -26.11 7.24 13.29
N ARG A 417 -25.58 7.26 14.52
CA ARG A 417 -24.17 7.00 14.77
C ARG A 417 -23.96 5.51 14.54
N LEU A 418 -23.66 5.14 13.30
CA LEU A 418 -23.21 3.80 12.94
C LEU A 418 -21.85 3.60 13.62
N GLN A 419 -21.89 3.02 14.82
CA GLN A 419 -20.74 2.23 15.27
C GLN A 419 -20.60 1.09 14.25
N PRO A 420 -19.39 0.83 13.73
CA PRO A 420 -19.13 -0.46 13.11
C PRO A 420 -19.42 -1.54 14.16
N ASP A 421 -20.13 -2.60 13.79
CA ASP A 421 -20.26 -3.78 14.64
C ASP A 421 -18.85 -4.40 14.77
N LEU A 422 -18.21 -4.19 15.93
CA LEU A 422 -16.80 -4.53 16.17
C LEU A 422 -16.54 -6.05 16.16
N ASP A 423 -17.58 -6.87 16.26
CA ASP A 423 -17.46 -8.29 16.62
C ASP A 423 -17.09 -9.21 15.44
N THR A 424 -17.05 -8.71 14.20
CA THR A 424 -16.68 -9.51 13.00
C THR A 424 -15.33 -9.13 12.37
N SER A 425 -14.63 -8.10 12.84
CA SER A 425 -13.36 -7.63 12.24
C SER A 425 -12.09 -8.17 12.92
N PHE A 426 -12.21 -9.08 13.89
CA PHE A 426 -11.07 -9.54 14.71
C PHE A 426 -10.35 -10.79 14.21
N ASP A 427 -10.90 -11.54 13.23
CA ASP A 427 -10.32 -12.84 12.82
C ASP A 427 -9.39 -12.73 11.60
N ALA A 428 -9.72 -11.92 10.59
CA ALA A 428 -8.87 -11.68 9.43
C ALA A 428 -7.51 -11.07 9.81
N VAL A 429 -6.45 -11.34 9.04
CA VAL A 429 -5.14 -10.69 9.25
C VAL A 429 -5.12 -9.37 8.48
N GLU A 430 -5.04 -8.22 9.18
CA GLU A 430 -4.96 -6.91 8.54
C GLU A 430 -3.53 -6.61 8.07
N ILE A 431 -3.12 -7.30 7.00
CA ILE A 431 -1.80 -7.16 6.39
C ILE A 431 -1.74 -5.99 5.41
N SER A 432 -0.72 -5.15 5.56
CA SER A 432 -0.29 -4.16 4.57
C SER A 432 1.08 -4.54 4.00
N PHE A 433 1.38 -4.12 2.77
CA PHE A 433 2.66 -4.43 2.11
C PHE A 433 3.40 -3.18 1.65
N LEU A 434 4.71 -3.14 1.86
CA LEU A 434 5.61 -2.14 1.28
C LEU A 434 6.75 -2.84 0.53
N SER A 435 6.70 -2.75 -0.80
CA SER A 435 7.74 -3.24 -1.70
C SER A 435 8.70 -2.12 -2.06
N THR A 436 9.99 -2.33 -1.80
CA THR A 436 11.10 -1.44 -2.17
C THR A 436 11.98 -2.12 -3.23
N ALA A 437 13.05 -1.47 -3.68
CA ALA A 437 13.90 -2.02 -4.74
C ALA A 437 14.64 -3.31 -4.34
N ARG A 438 14.90 -3.53 -3.05
CA ARG A 438 15.62 -4.70 -2.51
C ARG A 438 15.06 -5.23 -1.19
N ALA A 439 13.93 -4.74 -0.69
CA ALA A 439 13.23 -5.35 0.44
C ALA A 439 11.72 -5.45 0.21
N GLY A 440 11.13 -6.56 0.66
CA GLY A 440 9.69 -6.69 0.86
C GLY A 440 9.39 -6.54 2.35
N THR A 441 8.45 -5.68 2.69
CA THR A 441 7.99 -5.50 4.08
C THR A 441 6.54 -5.92 4.18
N ILE A 442 6.22 -6.85 5.09
CA ILE A 442 4.86 -7.07 5.55
C ILE A 442 4.67 -6.24 6.82
N ILE A 443 3.57 -5.51 6.89
CA ILE A 443 3.23 -4.63 8.00
C ILE A 443 1.99 -5.24 8.67
N VAL A 444 2.08 -5.49 9.98
CA VAL A 444 1.06 -6.18 10.77
C VAL A 444 0.83 -5.46 12.10
N GLY A 445 -0.36 -5.58 12.67
CA GLY A 445 -0.66 -5.03 14.00
C GLY A 445 0.06 -5.78 15.13
N GLU A 446 0.23 -5.14 16.28
CA GLU A 446 0.86 -5.73 17.48
C GLU A 446 0.23 -7.08 17.90
N HIS A 447 -1.09 -7.22 17.77
CA HIS A 447 -1.82 -8.46 18.09
C HIS A 447 -1.63 -9.59 17.09
N GLU A 448 -1.08 -9.29 15.90
CA GLU A 448 -0.98 -10.22 14.78
C GLU A 448 0.46 -10.69 14.53
N LEU A 449 1.44 -10.01 15.12
CA LEU A 449 2.85 -10.22 14.84
C LEU A 449 3.29 -11.68 15.05
N ASP A 450 2.97 -12.26 16.20
CA ASP A 450 3.33 -13.65 16.51
C ASP A 450 2.65 -14.62 15.53
N ARG A 451 1.36 -14.40 15.22
CA ARG A 451 0.58 -15.19 14.25
C ARG A 451 1.20 -15.14 12.86
N ALA A 452 1.60 -13.95 12.39
CA ALA A 452 2.22 -13.76 11.10
C ALA A 452 3.64 -14.36 11.03
N MET A 453 4.42 -14.25 12.11
CA MET A 453 5.76 -14.84 12.17
C MET A 453 5.69 -16.38 12.16
N ASP A 454 4.86 -16.98 13.02
CA ASP A 454 4.64 -18.43 13.07
C ASP A 454 4.21 -18.99 11.70
N ALA A 455 3.30 -18.30 11.01
CA ALA A 455 2.80 -18.68 9.70
C ALA A 455 3.93 -18.73 8.64
N LEU A 456 4.84 -17.75 8.66
CA LEU A 456 5.96 -17.66 7.72
C LEU A 456 7.12 -18.61 8.09
N ASP A 457 7.37 -18.83 9.38
CA ASP A 457 8.44 -19.71 9.86
C ASP A 457 8.11 -21.19 9.63
N ALA A 458 6.86 -21.60 9.78
CA ALA A 458 6.43 -22.97 9.49
C ALA A 458 6.75 -23.37 8.03
N GLU A 459 6.48 -22.47 7.06
CA GLU A 459 6.78 -22.69 5.64
C GLU A 459 8.30 -22.59 5.34
N SER A 460 9.02 -21.72 6.05
CA SER A 460 10.48 -21.61 5.92
C SER A 460 11.21 -22.89 6.38
N HIS A 461 10.57 -23.69 7.24
CA HIS A 461 11.13 -24.93 7.80
C HIS A 461 10.55 -26.25 7.24
N GLU A 462 9.51 -26.25 6.38
CA GLU A 462 9.02 -27.49 5.75
C GLU A 462 10.13 -28.18 4.93
N PRO A 463 10.61 -29.38 5.32
CA PRO A 463 11.75 -30.03 4.67
C PRO A 463 11.37 -30.67 3.33
N GLU A 464 12.33 -30.80 2.42
CA GLU A 464 12.20 -31.50 1.12
C GLU A 464 12.01 -33.04 1.23
N MET A 465 11.52 -33.55 2.37
CA MET A 465 11.30 -34.99 2.62
C MET A 465 10.29 -35.66 1.69
N ALA A 466 9.58 -34.88 0.85
CA ALA A 466 8.65 -35.40 -0.16
C ALA A 466 9.32 -35.73 -1.52
N ILE A 467 10.58 -35.33 -1.75
CA ILE A 467 11.24 -35.50 -3.07
C ILE A 467 12.14 -36.74 -3.12
N GLU A 468 12.84 -37.10 -2.04
CA GLU A 468 13.68 -38.32 -2.00
C GLU A 468 12.86 -39.63 -1.95
N ALA A 469 11.55 -39.56 -1.68
CA ALA A 469 10.66 -40.73 -1.57
C ALA A 469 10.17 -41.31 -2.92
N LEU A 470 10.62 -40.77 -4.06
CA LEU A 470 10.25 -41.22 -5.41
C LEU A 470 11.44 -41.68 -6.28
N GLU A 471 12.66 -41.74 -5.73
CA GLU A 471 13.85 -42.28 -6.39
C GLU A 471 14.48 -43.47 -5.62
N ILE A 472 13.68 -44.50 -5.29
CA ILE A 472 14.16 -45.85 -4.89
C ILE A 472 13.32 -46.94 -5.58
#